data_AF-A0A1M7PWM0-F1
#
_entry.id   AF-A0A1M7PWM0-F1
#
_cell.length_a   1.000
_cell.length_b   1.000
_cell.length_c   1.000
_cell.angle_alpha   90.00
_cell.angle_beta   90.00
_cell.angle_gamma   90.00
#
_symmetry.space_group_name_H-M   'P 1'
#
loop_
_entity.id
_entity.type
_entity.pdbx_description
1 polymer ?
#
loop_
_entity_poly.entity_id
_entity_poly.type
_entity_poly.pdbx_seq_one_letter_code
_entity_poly.pdbx_strand_id
1 'polypeptide(L)'
;MKISNKIEELGDCCKSSGHSNKKKNNKLGYFSMVLFLLMTSVQMVYAQVPTITSFSPASAKGGATVTITGTNFTGATSVKFGTEAAASFTVVNSTTITAIVSSSGQSGQISVTTTNGTATINNFVFLPPPACNIVGPLKGCLGTNLTYTVEIAYSGNDQTSTPPVPELLISFPVGPDNTTNGAMIISNTPFVYNAATNSGTITAVLFPGTTTGKILGILTVNAPGGTSTCSASITITDVEVTTSFLPIKCFGGTTNLEVNASSSGSNTAYKYTLSRDGFPDVIISSQFTSVSFPNLVAGDYTVTVEGNNLGCKGVKKVTIGDGAKPVVLNCATDVTEASCQTQDQINTKFNAWLATFSTSGGTNPVVTRNPLTPLAPSKCGGSTTVTWTVTDDCGATQTCTRTFTVTPDLIAPVITATGTPSNGTLGCNPTAALITAALGTAT
;
A
#
# COMPACT_ATOMS: atom_id res chain seq x y z
N MET A 1 -56.58 22.44 -35.92
CA MET A 1 -55.97 23.51 -36.75
C MET A 1 -55.17 22.79 -37.84
N LYS A 2 -55.66 22.45 -39.05
CA LYS A 2 -56.32 23.24 -40.12
C LYS A 2 -55.77 24.67 -40.12
N ILE A 3 -55.11 25.17 -41.17
CA ILE A 3 -55.54 25.19 -42.57
C ILE A 3 -54.31 25.16 -43.50
N SER A 4 -54.39 24.34 -44.56
CA SER A 4 -53.60 24.44 -45.79
C SER A 4 -54.62 24.63 -46.93
N ASN A 5 -54.43 25.65 -47.77
CA ASN A 5 -55.18 25.94 -49.01
C ASN A 5 -54.13 26.57 -49.97
N LYS A 6 -53.70 25.96 -51.08
CA LYS A 6 -54.39 25.50 -52.31
C LYS A 6 -54.64 26.65 -53.32
N ILE A 7 -54.49 26.30 -54.61
CA ILE A 7 -54.89 26.95 -55.89
C ILE A 7 -53.62 27.31 -56.71
N GLU A 8 -53.10 26.46 -57.60
CA GLU A 8 -53.57 26.06 -58.96
C GLU A 8 -53.87 27.25 -59.89
N GLU A 9 -53.10 27.42 -60.97
CA GLU A 9 -53.57 27.08 -62.33
C GLU A 9 -52.50 27.30 -63.41
N LEU A 10 -52.58 26.44 -64.40
CA LEU A 10 -51.80 26.31 -65.64
C LEU A 10 -52.41 27.20 -66.74
N GLY A 11 -51.65 27.47 -67.81
CA GLY A 11 -52.28 27.58 -69.14
C GLY A 11 -51.74 28.66 -70.10
N ASP A 12 -50.79 28.23 -70.92
CA ASP A 12 -50.77 28.34 -72.38
C ASP A 12 -50.50 29.64 -73.18
N CYS A 13 -49.52 29.45 -74.10
CA CYS A 13 -49.49 29.73 -75.54
C CYS A 13 -49.70 31.15 -76.10
N CYS A 14 -48.69 31.65 -76.84
CA CYS A 14 -48.71 31.64 -78.32
C CYS A 14 -47.41 32.19 -78.96
N LYS A 15 -47.06 31.63 -80.13
CA LYS A 15 -45.95 32.01 -81.03
C LYS A 15 -46.40 32.96 -82.15
N SER A 16 -45.40 33.51 -82.86
CA SER A 16 -45.40 34.06 -84.24
C SER A 16 -45.69 35.57 -84.36
N SER A 17 -45.21 36.35 -85.33
CA SER A 17 -44.11 36.31 -86.33
C SER A 17 -44.24 37.59 -87.17
N GLY A 18 -43.15 38.18 -87.68
CA GLY A 18 -43.17 38.87 -88.98
C GLY A 18 -42.97 40.39 -89.07
N HIS A 19 -41.90 40.74 -89.82
CA HIS A 19 -41.77 41.81 -90.84
C HIS A 19 -41.32 43.26 -90.51
N SER A 20 -40.06 43.50 -90.91
CA SER A 20 -39.35 44.68 -91.48
C SER A 20 -40.13 45.91 -92.01
N ASN A 21 -39.65 47.15 -91.71
CA ASN A 21 -38.97 48.05 -92.67
C ASN A 21 -38.59 49.47 -92.14
N LYS A 22 -37.39 49.92 -92.56
CA LYS A 22 -36.94 51.28 -92.99
C LYS A 22 -36.76 52.47 -92.00
N LYS A 23 -35.46 52.81 -91.84
CA LYS A 23 -34.75 54.11 -92.06
C LYS A 23 -35.36 55.44 -91.58
N LYS A 24 -34.58 56.19 -90.78
CA LYS A 24 -34.19 57.61 -91.06
C LYS A 24 -32.96 58.04 -90.22
N ASN A 25 -32.25 59.03 -90.75
CA ASN A 25 -30.82 59.33 -90.55
C ASN A 25 -30.53 60.45 -89.52
N ASN A 26 -29.23 60.59 -89.18
CA ASN A 26 -28.48 61.79 -88.73
C ASN A 26 -28.67 62.22 -87.25
N LYS A 27 -27.66 62.66 -86.48
CA LYS A 27 -26.54 63.55 -86.84
C LYS A 27 -25.40 63.51 -85.79
N LEU A 28 -24.20 63.74 -86.31
CA LEU A 28 -22.86 63.87 -85.72
C LEU A 28 -22.68 65.14 -84.85
N GLY A 29 -21.88 65.07 -83.77
CA GLY A 29 -21.42 66.23 -83.01
C GLY A 29 -20.27 65.93 -82.04
N TYR A 30 -19.08 66.48 -82.33
CA TYR A 30 -17.80 66.36 -81.62
C TYR A 30 -17.51 67.71 -80.94
N PHE A 31 -17.08 67.74 -79.67
CA PHE A 31 -16.50 68.93 -78.99
C PHE A 31 -15.62 68.44 -77.82
N SER A 32 -14.31 68.27 -78.02
CA SER A 32 -13.22 69.22 -77.71
C SER A 32 -12.84 69.36 -76.22
N MET A 33 -11.95 68.47 -75.78
CA MET A 33 -10.66 68.74 -75.09
C MET A 33 -10.59 69.87 -74.05
N VAL A 34 -10.52 69.50 -72.77
CA VAL A 34 -9.72 70.22 -71.76
C VAL A 34 -8.88 69.21 -70.94
N LEU A 35 -7.60 69.54 -70.90
CA LEU A 35 -6.43 68.94 -70.29
C LEU A 35 -6.53 68.74 -68.76
N PHE A 36 -6.35 67.51 -68.26
CA PHE A 36 -5.65 67.24 -67.00
C PHE A 36 -4.87 65.93 -67.10
N LEU A 37 -3.56 66.08 -67.26
CA LEU A 37 -2.56 65.04 -67.44
C LEU A 37 -2.23 64.46 -66.04
N LEU A 38 -2.88 63.35 -65.70
CA LEU A 38 -2.41 62.37 -64.71
C LEU A 38 -2.45 60.98 -65.38
N MET A 39 -1.71 60.84 -66.47
CA MET A 39 -1.24 59.52 -66.89
C MET A 39 -0.11 59.13 -65.93
N THR A 40 -0.48 58.71 -64.72
CA THR A 40 0.41 57.82 -63.97
C THR A 40 0.59 56.60 -64.86
N SER A 41 1.83 56.32 -65.26
CA SER A 41 2.17 55.08 -65.92
C SER A 41 1.54 53.93 -65.15
N VAL A 42 0.53 53.28 -65.73
CA VAL A 42 0.07 51.98 -65.25
C VAL A 42 1.21 51.04 -65.58
N GLN A 43 2.16 50.93 -64.65
CA GLN A 43 3.13 49.84 -64.67
C GLN A 43 2.27 48.59 -64.54
N MET A 44 2.09 47.83 -65.64
CA MET A 44 1.57 46.47 -65.51
C MET A 44 2.57 45.74 -64.62
N VAL A 45 2.25 45.62 -63.33
CA VAL A 45 2.96 44.71 -62.44
C VAL A 45 2.60 43.32 -62.95
N TYR A 46 3.50 42.75 -63.73
CA TYR A 46 3.34 41.40 -64.25
C TYR A 46 3.41 40.45 -63.05
N ALA A 47 2.24 40.02 -62.58
CA ALA A 47 2.09 39.12 -61.45
C ALA A 47 2.70 37.77 -61.82
N GLN A 48 3.94 37.52 -61.39
CA GLN A 48 4.58 36.24 -61.64
C GLN A 48 4.08 35.19 -60.66
N VAL A 49 3.67 34.04 -61.20
CA VAL A 49 3.34 32.84 -60.41
C VAL A 49 4.61 32.37 -59.70
N PRO A 50 4.52 31.94 -58.42
CA PRO A 50 5.66 31.36 -57.74
C PRO A 50 6.16 30.08 -58.43
N THR A 51 7.43 29.77 -58.28
CA THR A 51 7.99 28.44 -58.63
C THR A 51 8.81 27.89 -57.47
N ILE A 52 8.87 26.58 -57.32
CA ILE A 52 9.74 25.91 -56.34
C ILE A 52 10.77 25.10 -57.13
N THR A 53 12.05 25.36 -56.93
CA THR A 53 13.15 24.66 -57.60
C THR A 53 13.70 23.53 -56.74
N SER A 54 13.76 23.72 -55.43
CA SER A 54 14.30 22.73 -54.50
C SER A 54 13.85 23.00 -53.08
N PHE A 55 14.01 22.01 -52.21
CA PHE A 55 13.85 22.15 -50.77
C PHE A 55 14.86 21.28 -50.04
N SER A 56 15.21 21.66 -48.82
CA SER A 56 16.11 20.87 -47.97
C SER A 56 15.80 21.08 -46.48
N PRO A 57 15.77 20.02 -45.66
CA PRO A 57 15.98 18.61 -46.02
C PRO A 57 14.78 17.97 -46.75
N ALA A 58 15.00 16.85 -47.44
CA ALA A 58 13.95 16.11 -48.14
C ALA A 58 13.02 15.32 -47.20
N SER A 59 13.55 14.94 -46.04
CA SER A 59 12.82 14.30 -44.94
C SER A 59 12.92 15.15 -43.66
N ALA A 60 11.80 15.33 -42.96
CA ALA A 60 11.78 16.17 -41.76
C ALA A 60 10.69 15.74 -40.76
N LYS A 61 10.99 15.87 -39.46
CA LYS A 61 10.03 15.71 -38.36
C LYS A 61 9.22 16.97 -38.11
N GLY A 62 8.14 16.85 -37.35
CA GLY A 62 7.41 18.02 -36.83
C GLY A 62 8.33 18.97 -36.06
N GLY A 63 8.18 20.28 -36.27
CA GLY A 63 9.01 21.33 -35.69
C GLY A 63 10.34 21.57 -36.39
N ALA A 64 10.75 20.72 -37.35
CA ALA A 64 11.96 20.96 -38.13
C ALA A 64 11.75 22.09 -39.15
N THR A 65 12.82 22.83 -39.44
CA THR A 65 12.83 23.85 -40.49
C THR A 65 13.18 23.24 -41.84
N VAL A 66 12.34 23.45 -42.84
CA VAL A 66 12.61 23.14 -44.25
C VAL A 66 12.84 24.45 -44.99
N THR A 67 13.96 24.55 -45.70
CA THR A 67 14.27 25.68 -46.58
C THR A 67 13.74 25.37 -47.97
N ILE A 68 12.87 26.23 -48.49
CA ILE A 68 12.26 26.12 -49.82
C ILE A 68 12.88 27.19 -50.71
N THR A 69 13.47 26.77 -51.83
CA THR A 69 14.13 27.64 -52.81
C THR A 69 13.31 27.70 -54.09
N GLY A 70 13.22 28.88 -54.70
CA GLY A 70 12.41 29.08 -55.89
C GLY A 70 12.40 30.53 -56.36
N THR A 71 11.27 30.98 -56.90
CA THR A 71 11.08 32.37 -57.37
C THR A 71 9.70 32.92 -57.00
N ASN A 72 9.60 34.24 -56.96
CA ASN A 72 8.37 35.01 -56.75
C ASN A 72 7.62 34.68 -55.44
N PHE A 73 8.36 34.49 -54.34
CA PHE A 73 7.81 34.19 -53.02
C PHE A 73 7.37 35.42 -52.21
N THR A 74 7.68 36.63 -52.65
CA THR A 74 7.22 37.86 -51.98
C THR A 74 5.69 37.88 -51.95
N GLY A 75 5.11 38.04 -50.75
CA GLY A 75 3.66 38.00 -50.56
C GLY A 75 3.06 36.59 -50.47
N ALA A 76 3.88 35.56 -50.18
CA ALA A 76 3.35 34.24 -49.84
C ALA A 76 2.42 34.31 -48.63
N THR A 77 1.24 33.69 -48.77
CA THR A 77 0.16 33.67 -47.76
C THR A 77 -0.02 32.30 -47.13
N SER A 78 0.50 31.23 -47.77
CA SER A 78 0.40 29.87 -47.25
C SER A 78 1.57 29.01 -47.72
N VAL A 79 2.05 28.15 -46.82
CA VAL A 79 2.95 27.03 -47.12
C VAL A 79 2.33 25.77 -46.54
N LYS A 80 2.29 24.68 -47.32
CA LYS A 80 1.76 23.38 -46.87
C LYS A 80 2.71 22.23 -47.19
N PHE A 81 2.68 21.20 -46.34
CA PHE A 81 3.32 19.90 -46.54
C PHE A 81 2.22 18.83 -46.65
N GLY A 82 2.09 18.22 -47.82
CA GLY A 82 0.90 17.44 -48.19
C GLY A 82 -0.34 18.34 -48.19
N THR A 83 -1.36 17.95 -47.42
CA THR A 83 -2.57 18.77 -47.24
C THR A 83 -2.51 19.68 -46.00
N GLU A 84 -1.49 19.51 -45.15
CA GLU A 84 -1.36 20.20 -43.86
C GLU A 84 -0.60 21.51 -43.97
N ALA A 85 -1.08 22.55 -43.29
CA ALA A 85 -0.37 23.82 -43.22
C ALA A 85 0.95 23.67 -42.46
N ALA A 86 1.98 24.40 -42.89
CA ALA A 86 3.18 24.59 -42.10
C ALA A 86 2.81 25.23 -40.75
N ALA A 87 3.49 24.83 -39.67
CA ALA A 87 3.28 25.41 -38.34
C ALA A 87 3.55 26.92 -38.34
N SER A 88 4.56 27.33 -39.09
CA SER A 88 4.84 28.72 -39.43
C SER A 88 5.74 28.77 -40.67
N PHE A 89 5.86 29.93 -41.30
CA PHE A 89 6.88 30.15 -42.32
C PHE A 89 7.31 31.62 -42.33
N THR A 90 8.53 31.87 -42.79
CA THR A 90 9.09 33.20 -43.00
C THR A 90 9.53 33.31 -44.45
N VAL A 91 9.06 34.35 -45.13
CA VAL A 91 9.59 34.73 -46.45
C VAL A 91 10.89 35.49 -46.21
N VAL A 92 12.03 34.83 -46.46
CA VAL A 92 13.36 35.44 -46.25
C VAL A 92 13.65 36.45 -47.36
N ASN A 93 13.36 36.09 -48.60
CA ASN A 93 13.44 36.95 -49.78
C ASN A 93 12.57 36.38 -50.91
N SER A 94 12.58 36.98 -52.10
CA SER A 94 11.76 36.55 -53.24
C SER A 94 12.08 35.14 -53.76
N THR A 95 13.19 34.54 -53.34
CA THR A 95 13.66 33.21 -53.78
C THR A 95 13.77 32.18 -52.66
N THR A 96 13.52 32.57 -51.41
CA THR A 96 13.73 31.69 -50.25
C THR A 96 12.64 31.85 -49.20
N ILE A 97 12.05 30.73 -48.80
CA ILE A 97 11.15 30.62 -47.65
C ILE A 97 11.75 29.62 -46.65
N THR A 98 11.72 29.93 -45.37
CA THR A 98 11.91 28.93 -44.30
C THR A 98 10.54 28.56 -43.73
N ALA A 99 10.21 27.28 -43.69
CA ALA A 99 8.93 26.80 -43.20
C ALA A 99 9.14 25.74 -42.10
N ILE A 100 8.35 25.81 -41.04
CA ILE A 100 8.35 24.86 -39.94
C ILE A 100 7.29 23.80 -40.21
N VAL A 101 7.70 22.53 -40.22
CA VAL A 101 6.78 21.39 -40.41
C VAL A 101 5.84 21.28 -39.21
N SER A 102 4.53 21.11 -39.44
CA SER A 102 3.57 20.86 -38.35
C SER A 102 3.86 19.55 -37.62
N SER A 103 3.47 19.44 -36.34
CA SER A 103 3.48 18.17 -35.62
C SER A 103 2.55 17.12 -36.25
N SER A 104 1.54 17.55 -37.00
CA SER A 104 0.63 16.72 -37.79
C SER A 104 1.02 16.61 -39.27
N GLY A 105 2.27 16.94 -39.64
CA GLY A 105 2.71 17.04 -41.04
C GLY A 105 2.39 15.80 -41.90
N GLN A 106 2.39 15.99 -43.22
CA GLN A 106 2.11 14.92 -44.18
C GLN A 106 3.23 14.82 -45.22
N SER A 107 3.56 13.58 -45.61
CA SER A 107 4.40 13.30 -46.76
C SER A 107 3.70 13.70 -48.05
N GLY A 108 4.48 13.96 -49.09
CA GLY A 108 4.00 14.24 -50.44
C GLY A 108 4.44 15.60 -50.95
N GLN A 109 3.47 16.43 -51.33
CA GLN A 109 3.71 17.69 -52.04
C GLN A 109 3.93 18.86 -51.09
N ILE A 110 4.96 19.66 -51.31
CA ILE A 110 5.07 21.00 -50.73
C ILE A 110 4.34 21.98 -51.65
N SER A 111 3.51 22.86 -51.09
CA SER A 111 2.87 23.94 -51.83
C SER A 111 3.14 25.31 -51.20
N VAL A 112 3.37 26.31 -52.05
CA VAL A 112 3.52 27.72 -51.67
C VAL A 112 2.50 28.53 -52.45
N THR A 113 1.61 29.24 -51.75
CA THR A 113 0.56 30.08 -52.35
C THR A 113 0.87 31.54 -52.13
N THR A 114 0.88 32.32 -53.20
CA THR A 114 0.88 33.79 -53.20
C THR A 114 -0.46 34.29 -53.76
N THR A 115 -0.67 35.59 -53.76
CA THR A 115 -1.84 36.21 -54.44
C THR A 115 -1.87 35.93 -55.94
N ASN A 116 -0.73 35.55 -56.53
CA ASN A 116 -0.57 35.38 -57.97
C ASN A 116 -0.68 33.91 -58.42
N GLY A 117 -0.78 32.96 -57.48
CA GLY A 117 -0.94 31.54 -57.77
C GLY A 117 -0.26 30.62 -56.75
N THR A 118 -0.23 29.32 -57.05
CA THR A 118 0.35 28.29 -56.19
C THR A 118 1.44 27.53 -56.93
N ALA A 119 2.61 27.41 -56.31
CA ALA A 119 3.70 26.55 -56.75
C ALA A 119 3.70 25.25 -55.96
N THR A 120 4.11 24.16 -56.59
CA THR A 120 4.16 22.84 -55.95
C THR A 120 5.43 22.07 -56.31
N ILE A 121 5.91 21.24 -55.39
CA ILE A 121 6.99 20.27 -55.62
C ILE A 121 6.71 18.99 -54.82
N ASN A 122 7.02 17.82 -55.36
CA ASN A 122 6.71 16.53 -54.74
C ASN A 122 7.91 15.97 -53.94
N ASN A 123 7.71 14.77 -53.36
CA ASN A 123 8.73 13.94 -52.71
C ASN A 123 9.26 14.44 -51.35
N PHE A 124 8.50 15.29 -50.64
CA PHE A 124 8.77 15.53 -49.22
C PHE A 124 8.34 14.31 -48.40
N VAL A 125 9.17 13.88 -47.46
CA VAL A 125 8.87 12.77 -46.56
C VAL A 125 8.73 13.31 -45.14
N PHE A 126 7.50 13.29 -44.62
CA PHE A 126 7.27 13.53 -43.20
C PHE A 126 7.69 12.31 -42.39
N LEU A 127 8.48 12.54 -41.35
CA LEU A 127 8.86 11.52 -40.38
C LEU A 127 7.96 11.69 -39.15
N PRO A 128 6.89 10.89 -38.99
CA PRO A 128 6.03 10.99 -37.83
C PRO A 128 6.75 10.48 -36.58
N PRO A 129 6.32 10.90 -35.38
CA PRO A 129 6.81 10.33 -34.13
C PRO A 129 6.58 8.80 -34.08
N PRO A 130 7.47 8.03 -33.42
CA PRO A 130 7.27 6.59 -33.31
C PRO A 130 5.99 6.25 -32.53
N ALA A 131 5.32 5.15 -32.84
CA ALA A 131 4.25 4.66 -31.97
C ALA A 131 4.88 4.11 -30.67
N CYS A 132 4.31 4.47 -29.52
CA CYS A 132 4.70 3.89 -28.24
C CYS A 132 3.49 3.21 -27.58
N ASN A 133 3.69 1.98 -27.12
CA ASN A 133 2.72 1.18 -26.39
C ASN A 133 3.35 0.65 -25.09
N ILE A 134 2.54 0.57 -24.02
CA ILE A 134 2.94 -0.03 -22.75
C ILE A 134 2.10 -1.27 -22.54
N VAL A 135 2.74 -2.43 -22.48
CA VAL A 135 2.14 -3.73 -22.26
C VAL A 135 2.45 -4.20 -20.85
N GLY A 136 1.43 -4.49 -20.07
CA GLY A 136 1.59 -5.03 -18.72
C GLY A 136 0.28 -4.99 -17.93
N PRO A 137 0.31 -5.39 -16.65
CA PRO A 137 -0.90 -5.46 -15.84
C PRO A 137 -1.43 -4.05 -15.52
N LEU A 138 -2.74 -3.81 -15.70
CA LEU A 138 -3.36 -2.52 -15.31
C LEU A 138 -3.74 -2.47 -13.81
N LYS A 139 -3.53 -3.57 -13.09
CA LYS A 139 -3.84 -3.74 -11.68
C LYS A 139 -2.74 -4.55 -10.99
N GLY A 140 -2.44 -4.24 -9.74
CA GLY A 140 -1.40 -4.94 -8.98
C GLY A 140 -1.62 -4.92 -7.47
N CYS A 141 -0.87 -5.77 -6.77
CA CYS A 141 -0.92 -5.86 -5.32
C CYS A 141 0.18 -5.04 -4.66
N LEU A 142 -0.14 -4.42 -3.53
CA LEU A 142 0.84 -3.69 -2.73
C LEU A 142 2.04 -4.58 -2.38
N GLY A 143 3.26 -4.05 -2.52
CA GLY A 143 4.49 -4.79 -2.22
C GLY A 143 4.90 -5.87 -3.21
N THR A 144 4.21 -6.02 -4.36
CA THR A 144 4.55 -6.99 -5.41
C THR A 144 5.19 -6.32 -6.62
N ASN A 145 6.20 -6.96 -7.21
CA ASN A 145 6.85 -6.45 -8.41
C ASN A 145 5.96 -6.66 -9.64
N LEU A 146 5.81 -5.62 -10.45
CA LEU A 146 5.05 -5.63 -11.70
C LEU A 146 6.00 -5.47 -12.88
N THR A 147 5.87 -6.33 -13.89
CA THR A 147 6.69 -6.28 -15.10
C THR A 147 5.91 -5.64 -16.24
N TYR A 148 6.51 -4.66 -16.90
CA TYR A 148 5.96 -4.00 -18.09
C TYR A 148 6.95 -4.10 -19.24
N THR A 149 6.41 -4.25 -20.45
CA THR A 149 7.15 -4.15 -21.70
C THR A 149 6.70 -2.88 -22.41
N VAL A 150 7.65 -2.03 -22.74
CA VAL A 150 7.45 -0.89 -23.63
C VAL A 150 7.75 -1.35 -25.03
N GLU A 151 6.82 -1.14 -25.94
CA GLU A 151 6.97 -1.41 -27.36
C GLU A 151 7.03 -0.09 -28.13
N ILE A 152 8.08 0.09 -28.92
CA ILE A 152 8.28 1.28 -29.76
C ILE A 152 8.32 0.82 -31.21
N ALA A 153 7.48 1.40 -32.08
CA ALA A 153 7.48 1.14 -33.51
C ALA A 153 7.79 2.42 -34.30
N TYR A 154 8.81 2.34 -35.18
CA TYR A 154 9.27 3.50 -35.96
C TYR A 154 8.61 3.52 -37.34
N SER A 155 8.36 4.73 -37.85
CA SER A 155 7.79 4.94 -39.17
C SER A 155 8.89 5.17 -40.21
N GLY A 156 8.93 4.33 -41.24
CA GLY A 156 9.80 4.50 -42.41
C GLY A 156 11.14 3.78 -42.31
N ASN A 157 11.75 3.53 -43.47
CA ASN A 157 13.04 2.85 -43.64
C ASN A 157 14.22 3.80 -43.34
N ASP A 158 14.16 4.63 -42.30
CA ASP A 158 15.30 5.48 -41.92
C ASP A 158 16.40 4.63 -41.27
N GLN A 159 17.02 3.80 -42.11
CA GLN A 159 18.20 2.98 -41.84
C GLN A 159 19.42 3.91 -41.85
N THR A 160 19.45 4.89 -40.95
CA THR A 160 20.75 5.38 -40.47
C THR A 160 21.35 4.24 -39.65
N SER A 161 22.58 3.85 -39.97
CA SER A 161 23.24 2.60 -39.55
C SER A 161 23.45 2.43 -38.03
N THR A 162 22.94 3.34 -37.22
CA THR A 162 22.73 3.21 -35.78
C THR A 162 21.54 4.11 -35.39
N PRO A 163 20.32 3.57 -35.16
CA PRO A 163 19.25 4.40 -34.61
C PRO A 163 19.71 4.99 -33.26
N PRO A 164 19.41 6.27 -32.95
CA PRO A 164 19.66 6.82 -31.63
C PRO A 164 18.99 5.91 -30.60
N VAL A 165 19.75 5.47 -29.60
CA VAL A 165 19.19 4.74 -28.46
C VAL A 165 18.16 5.69 -27.83
N PRO A 166 16.86 5.33 -27.81
CA PRO A 166 15.87 6.21 -27.23
C PRO A 166 16.20 6.42 -25.76
N GLU A 167 16.29 7.69 -25.35
CA GLU A 167 16.44 8.03 -23.93
C GLU A 167 15.10 7.75 -23.25
N LEU A 168 15.10 6.77 -22.35
CA LEU A 168 13.91 6.35 -21.62
C LEU A 168 13.77 7.23 -20.37
N LEU A 169 12.96 8.29 -20.46
CA LEU A 169 12.52 9.02 -19.28
C LEU A 169 11.18 8.47 -18.80
N ILE A 170 11.23 7.67 -17.74
CA ILE A 170 10.04 7.25 -17.00
C ILE A 170 9.86 8.23 -15.85
N SER A 171 8.77 8.98 -15.88
CA SER A 171 8.36 9.80 -14.75
C SER A 171 7.19 9.13 -14.03
N PHE A 172 7.30 9.05 -12.71
CA PHE A 172 6.21 8.62 -11.84
C PHE A 172 5.47 9.86 -11.35
N PRO A 173 4.14 9.92 -11.50
CA PRO A 173 3.33 10.81 -10.71
C PRO A 173 3.28 10.20 -9.31
N VAL A 174 3.96 10.87 -8.41
CA VAL A 174 3.32 11.48 -7.24
C VAL A 174 1.79 11.23 -7.17
N GLY A 175 1.34 10.53 -6.12
CA GLY A 175 -0.06 10.16 -5.90
C GLY A 175 -1.03 11.36 -5.82
N PRO A 176 -2.33 11.14 -5.53
CA PRO A 176 -3.30 12.24 -5.37
C PRO A 176 -2.94 13.26 -4.26
N ASP A 177 -1.99 12.91 -3.39
CA ASP A 177 -1.36 13.69 -2.31
C ASP A 177 0.09 14.13 -2.61
N ASN A 178 0.57 13.89 -3.82
CA ASN A 178 1.93 14.14 -4.27
C ASN A 178 3.03 13.37 -3.53
N THR A 179 2.74 12.20 -2.94
CA THR A 179 3.77 11.34 -2.32
C THR A 179 4.03 10.12 -3.18
N THR A 180 5.32 9.80 -3.41
CA THR A 180 5.72 8.57 -4.12
C THR A 180 5.76 7.35 -3.21
N ASN A 181 5.70 7.54 -1.88
CA ASN A 181 5.82 6.53 -0.82
C ASN A 181 6.55 5.23 -1.23
N GLY A 182 7.72 5.38 -1.87
CA GLY A 182 8.60 4.27 -2.28
C GLY A 182 8.32 3.58 -3.62
N ALA A 183 7.37 4.03 -4.46
CA ALA A 183 7.19 3.48 -5.80
C ALA A 183 8.41 3.78 -6.68
N MET A 184 9.00 2.75 -7.30
CA MET A 184 10.27 2.88 -8.03
C MET A 184 10.45 1.80 -9.10
N ILE A 185 11.25 2.10 -10.12
CA ILE A 185 11.80 1.05 -11.00
C ILE A 185 12.94 0.39 -10.26
N ILE A 186 12.88 -0.93 -10.10
CA ILE A 186 13.98 -1.68 -9.50
C ILE A 186 14.98 -2.11 -10.57
N SER A 187 14.51 -2.36 -11.80
CA SER A 187 15.38 -2.69 -12.94
C SER A 187 14.72 -2.43 -14.28
N ASN A 188 15.54 -2.24 -15.32
CA ASN A 188 15.11 -2.29 -16.70
C ASN A 188 16.11 -3.11 -17.54
N THR A 189 15.63 -3.68 -18.64
CA THR A 189 16.51 -4.29 -19.64
C THR A 189 17.10 -3.21 -20.54
N PRO A 190 18.30 -3.42 -21.12
CA PRO A 190 18.76 -2.61 -22.23
C PRO A 190 17.72 -2.59 -23.37
N PHE A 191 17.69 -1.50 -24.13
CA PHE A 191 16.86 -1.41 -25.33
C PHE A 191 17.29 -2.45 -26.35
N VAL A 192 16.33 -3.26 -26.83
CA VAL A 192 16.56 -4.24 -27.88
C VAL A 192 15.85 -3.76 -29.14
N TYR A 193 16.62 -3.45 -30.19
CA TYR A 193 16.10 -3.07 -31.49
C TYR A 193 16.01 -4.28 -32.42
N ASN A 194 14.89 -4.41 -33.11
CA ASN A 194 14.66 -5.38 -34.16
C ASN A 194 14.53 -4.66 -35.51
N ALA A 195 15.58 -4.74 -36.31
CA ALA A 195 15.64 -4.13 -37.64
C ALA A 195 14.64 -4.74 -38.63
N ALA A 196 14.24 -6.01 -38.46
CA ALA A 196 13.30 -6.68 -39.37
C ALA A 196 11.87 -6.15 -39.20
N THR A 197 11.50 -5.77 -37.98
CA THR A 197 10.17 -5.22 -37.66
C THR A 197 10.18 -3.70 -37.44
N ASN A 198 11.33 -3.04 -37.58
CA ASN A 198 11.53 -1.61 -37.32
C ASN A 198 10.96 -1.19 -35.96
N SER A 199 11.21 -2.01 -34.93
CA SER A 199 10.65 -1.84 -33.59
C SER A 199 11.67 -2.15 -32.52
N GLY A 200 11.44 -1.69 -31.29
CA GLY A 200 12.28 -2.10 -30.17
C GLY A 200 11.51 -2.18 -28.87
N THR A 201 12.10 -2.91 -27.92
CA THR A 201 11.48 -3.20 -26.63
C THR A 201 12.40 -2.91 -25.45
N ILE A 202 11.79 -2.47 -24.35
CA ILE A 202 12.41 -2.36 -23.03
C ILE A 202 11.46 -2.97 -22.02
N THR A 203 11.97 -3.85 -21.18
CA THR A 203 11.22 -4.40 -20.05
C THR A 203 11.64 -3.69 -18.77
N ALA A 204 10.68 -3.23 -17.97
CA ALA A 204 10.90 -2.59 -16.69
C ALA A 204 10.18 -3.33 -15.56
N VAL A 205 10.83 -3.43 -14.41
CA VAL A 205 10.24 -3.96 -13.18
C VAL A 205 9.93 -2.82 -12.23
N LEU A 206 8.64 -2.66 -11.94
CA LEU A 206 8.08 -1.64 -11.07
C LEU A 206 7.78 -2.21 -9.68
N PHE A 207 8.19 -1.50 -8.64
CA PHE A 207 7.70 -1.66 -7.29
C PHE A 207 6.64 -0.59 -7.00
N PRO A 208 5.41 -0.96 -6.62
CA PRO A 208 4.31 -0.01 -6.42
C PRO A 208 4.35 0.79 -5.11
N GLY A 209 5.43 0.71 -4.32
CA GLY A 209 5.57 1.45 -3.07
C GLY A 209 4.75 0.86 -1.91
N THR A 210 4.51 1.68 -0.89
CA THR A 210 3.84 1.26 0.37
C THR A 210 2.43 1.81 0.54
N THR A 211 1.87 2.50 -0.46
CA THR A 211 0.51 3.06 -0.43
C THR A 211 -0.36 2.52 -1.56
N THR A 212 -1.65 2.36 -1.28
CA THR A 212 -2.65 1.98 -2.28
C THR A 212 -3.12 3.19 -3.09
N GLY A 213 -3.69 2.94 -4.27
CA GLY A 213 -4.21 4.00 -5.14
C GLY A 213 -3.80 3.83 -6.60
N LYS A 214 -4.02 4.89 -7.39
CA LYS A 214 -3.64 4.91 -8.81
C LYS A 214 -2.24 5.48 -8.99
N ILE A 215 -1.39 4.74 -9.69
CA ILE A 215 -0.07 5.18 -10.17
C ILE A 215 -0.19 5.40 -11.67
N LEU A 216 0.21 6.56 -12.19
CA LEU A 216 0.15 6.87 -13.63
C LEU A 216 1.56 6.90 -14.24
N GLY A 217 2.15 5.77 -14.61
CA GLY A 217 3.46 5.82 -15.28
C GLY A 217 3.39 6.62 -16.58
N ILE A 218 4.17 7.70 -16.71
CA ILE A 218 4.34 8.43 -17.96
C ILE A 218 5.72 8.09 -18.51
N LEU A 219 5.74 7.61 -19.74
CA LEU A 219 6.95 7.31 -20.48
C LEU A 219 7.08 8.23 -21.68
N THR A 220 8.25 8.87 -21.78
CA THR A 220 8.63 9.67 -22.94
C THR A 220 9.76 8.98 -23.70
N VAL A 221 9.59 8.86 -25.01
CA VAL A 221 10.52 8.26 -25.97
C VAL A 221 10.97 9.35 -26.93
N ASN A 222 12.27 9.60 -26.98
CA ASN A 222 12.89 10.51 -27.95
C ASN A 222 13.54 9.71 -29.09
N ALA A 223 13.13 9.97 -30.33
CA ALA A 223 13.53 9.20 -31.51
C ALA A 223 13.76 10.08 -32.76
N PRO A 224 14.42 9.56 -33.81
CA PRO A 224 14.27 10.10 -35.17
C PRO A 224 12.78 10.12 -35.55
N GLY A 225 12.28 11.26 -36.04
CA GLY A 225 10.85 11.48 -36.29
C GLY A 225 10.11 12.25 -35.19
N GLY A 226 10.70 12.39 -33.98
CA GLY A 226 10.15 13.24 -32.92
C GLY A 226 10.09 12.56 -31.56
N THR A 227 9.36 13.20 -30.65
CA THR A 227 9.11 12.69 -29.29
C THR A 227 7.74 12.05 -29.25
N SER A 228 7.68 10.83 -28.71
CA SER A 228 6.43 10.13 -28.44
C SER A 228 6.27 9.95 -26.95
N THR A 229 5.06 10.17 -26.45
CA THR A 229 4.74 9.96 -25.04
C THR A 229 3.62 8.94 -24.94
N CYS A 230 3.81 7.94 -24.09
CA CYS A 230 2.87 6.88 -23.79
C CYS A 230 2.72 6.84 -22.27
N SER A 231 1.50 6.64 -21.78
CA SER A 231 1.23 6.61 -20.34
C SER A 231 0.34 5.43 -20.01
N ALA A 232 0.62 4.78 -18.88
CA ALA A 232 -0.20 3.69 -18.34
C ALA A 232 -0.62 4.03 -16.92
N SER A 233 -1.92 3.97 -16.64
CA SER A 233 -2.44 4.07 -15.28
C SER A 233 -2.66 2.68 -14.69
N ILE A 234 -2.07 2.47 -13.51
CA ILE A 234 -2.06 1.21 -12.78
C ILE A 234 -2.80 1.43 -11.48
N THR A 235 -3.74 0.55 -11.14
CA THR A 235 -4.43 0.60 -9.84
C THR A 235 -3.78 -0.41 -8.88
N ILE A 236 -3.25 0.08 -7.76
CA ILE A 236 -2.66 -0.72 -6.71
C ILE A 236 -3.66 -0.92 -5.58
N THR A 237 -3.89 -2.18 -5.24
CA THR A 237 -4.79 -2.59 -4.16
C THR A 237 -4.01 -3.33 -3.08
N ASP A 238 -4.52 -3.27 -1.85
CA ASP A 238 -4.06 -4.06 -0.71
C ASP A 238 -5.16 -4.98 -0.19
N VAL A 239 -4.76 -5.85 0.73
CA VAL A 239 -5.66 -6.50 1.68
C VAL A 239 -5.06 -6.23 3.06
N GLU A 240 -5.75 -5.42 3.84
CA GLU A 240 -5.40 -5.17 5.23
C GLU A 240 -6.03 -6.24 6.12
N VAL A 241 -5.28 -6.67 7.15
CA VAL A 241 -5.70 -7.72 8.07
C VAL A 241 -5.61 -7.20 9.50
N THR A 242 -6.75 -7.17 10.17
CA THR A 242 -6.84 -6.88 11.61
C THR A 242 -7.28 -8.13 12.35
N THR A 243 -6.77 -8.29 13.58
CA THR A 243 -7.02 -9.45 14.40
C THR A 243 -7.33 -9.04 15.82
N SER A 244 -8.23 -9.76 16.47
CA SER A 244 -8.59 -9.54 17.87
C SER A 244 -8.97 -10.86 18.54
N PHE A 245 -8.61 -11.00 19.81
CA PHE A 245 -8.95 -12.16 20.63
C PHE A 245 -8.98 -11.76 22.11
N LEU A 246 -9.64 -12.57 22.93
CA LEU A 246 -9.56 -12.43 24.38
C LEU A 246 -8.38 -13.26 24.89
N PRO A 247 -7.47 -12.72 25.71
CA PRO A 247 -6.34 -13.49 26.23
C PRO A 247 -6.80 -14.75 26.97
N ILE A 248 -6.06 -15.85 26.80
CA ILE A 248 -6.27 -17.07 27.58
C ILE A 248 -5.99 -16.72 29.05
N LYS A 249 -6.99 -16.92 29.91
CA LYS A 249 -6.87 -16.62 31.35
C LYS A 249 -6.12 -17.70 32.13
N CYS A 250 -6.26 -18.95 31.70
CA CYS A 250 -5.84 -20.13 32.48
C CYS A 250 -4.96 -21.03 31.63
N PHE A 251 -3.89 -21.58 32.24
CA PHE A 251 -3.01 -22.51 31.54
C PHE A 251 -3.78 -23.68 30.93
N GLY A 252 -3.50 -23.96 29.65
CA GLY A 252 -4.20 -24.99 28.87
C GLY A 252 -5.59 -24.59 28.36
N GLY A 253 -6.02 -23.35 28.58
CA GLY A 253 -7.26 -22.82 28.00
C GLY A 253 -7.16 -22.58 26.49
N THR A 254 -8.29 -22.14 25.91
CA THR A 254 -8.39 -21.75 24.51
C THR A 254 -9.02 -20.37 24.34
N THR A 255 -8.84 -19.76 23.18
CA THR A 255 -9.54 -18.53 22.76
C THR A 255 -10.02 -18.64 21.31
N ASN A 256 -10.94 -17.77 20.93
CA ASN A 256 -11.30 -17.56 19.53
C ASN A 256 -10.52 -16.37 18.98
N LEU A 257 -10.03 -16.50 17.75
CA LEU A 257 -9.37 -15.43 17.02
C LEU A 257 -10.31 -14.89 15.95
N GLU A 258 -10.73 -13.64 16.13
CA GLU A 258 -11.48 -12.90 15.13
C GLU A 258 -10.51 -12.26 14.14
N VAL A 259 -10.75 -12.46 12.85
CA VAL A 259 -9.97 -11.91 11.75
C VAL A 259 -10.88 -11.08 10.87
N ASN A 260 -10.52 -9.82 10.65
CA ASN A 260 -11.22 -8.94 9.72
C ASN A 260 -10.29 -8.53 8.59
N ALA A 261 -10.85 -8.51 7.38
CA ALA A 261 -10.19 -8.11 6.15
C ALA A 261 -10.84 -6.86 5.58
N SER A 262 -10.01 -5.90 5.15
CA SER A 262 -10.41 -4.76 4.35
C SER A 262 -9.54 -4.70 3.09
N SER A 263 -10.05 -4.09 2.02
CA SER A 263 -9.25 -3.84 0.84
C SER A 263 -9.65 -2.54 0.16
N SER A 264 -8.66 -1.82 -0.36
CA SER A 264 -8.87 -0.69 -1.28
C SER A 264 -9.49 -1.09 -2.63
N GLY A 265 -9.51 -2.38 -2.98
CA GLY A 265 -10.16 -2.93 -4.17
C GLY A 265 -11.57 -3.49 -3.93
N SER A 266 -12.34 -3.71 -5.00
CA SER A 266 -13.66 -4.36 -4.93
C SER A 266 -13.52 -5.88 -4.86
N ASN A 267 -12.98 -6.43 -3.77
CA ASN A 267 -13.03 -7.88 -3.53
C ASN A 267 -14.46 -8.29 -3.16
N THR A 268 -14.91 -9.42 -3.72
CA THR A 268 -16.25 -9.98 -3.43
C THR A 268 -16.18 -11.25 -2.59
N ALA A 269 -14.97 -11.80 -2.41
CA ALA A 269 -14.70 -12.91 -1.51
C ALA A 269 -13.25 -12.89 -1.05
N TYR A 270 -13.01 -13.52 0.09
CA TYR A 270 -11.71 -13.67 0.72
C TYR A 270 -11.45 -15.14 1.08
N LYS A 271 -10.18 -15.54 1.01
CA LYS A 271 -9.67 -16.81 1.51
C LYS A 271 -8.77 -16.52 2.71
N TYR A 272 -9.17 -17.00 3.88
CA TYR A 272 -8.44 -16.86 5.13
C TYR A 272 -7.69 -18.17 5.40
N THR A 273 -6.39 -18.07 5.62
CA THR A 273 -5.52 -19.19 6.00
C THR A 273 -4.92 -18.89 7.37
N LEU A 274 -5.13 -19.78 8.33
CA LEU A 274 -4.46 -19.77 9.62
C LEU A 274 -3.38 -20.86 9.63
N SER A 275 -2.13 -20.45 9.78
CA SER A 275 -0.97 -21.33 9.80
C SER A 275 -0.30 -21.31 11.17
N ARG A 276 0.21 -22.47 11.58
CA ARG A 276 1.01 -22.66 12.80
C ARG A 276 2.07 -23.72 12.54
N ASP A 277 3.31 -23.44 12.92
CA ASP A 277 4.44 -24.33 12.65
C ASP A 277 4.21 -25.75 13.19
N GLY A 278 4.36 -26.75 12.32
CA GLY A 278 4.16 -28.16 12.65
C GLY A 278 2.70 -28.63 12.63
N PHE A 279 1.75 -27.79 12.25
CA PHE A 279 0.32 -28.12 12.14
C PHE A 279 -0.19 -27.84 10.71
N PRO A 280 -1.21 -28.58 10.23
CA PRO A 280 -1.82 -28.28 8.94
C PRO A 280 -2.55 -26.93 8.97
N ASP A 281 -2.51 -26.23 7.84
CA ASP A 281 -3.22 -24.98 7.68
C ASP A 281 -4.74 -25.16 7.77
N VAL A 282 -5.41 -24.22 8.43
CA VAL A 282 -6.88 -24.12 8.45
C VAL A 282 -7.30 -23.05 7.45
N ILE A 283 -8.17 -23.41 6.51
CA ILE A 283 -8.57 -22.53 5.40
C ILE A 283 -10.08 -22.30 5.43
N ILE A 284 -10.50 -21.03 5.37
CA ILE A 284 -11.90 -20.62 5.26
C ILE A 284 -12.05 -19.71 4.04
N SER A 285 -12.93 -20.08 3.11
CA SER A 285 -13.35 -19.19 2.00
C SER A 285 -14.68 -18.56 2.35
N SER A 286 -14.78 -17.23 2.27
CA SER A 286 -15.97 -16.49 2.69
C SER A 286 -16.24 -15.29 1.80
N GLN A 287 -17.52 -14.94 1.62
CA GLN A 287 -17.94 -13.67 1.03
C GLN A 287 -17.96 -12.53 2.05
N PHE A 288 -17.85 -12.86 3.35
CA PHE A 288 -17.79 -11.89 4.43
C PHE A 288 -16.35 -11.39 4.65
N THR A 289 -16.26 -10.16 5.15
CA THR A 289 -15.01 -9.50 5.55
C THR A 289 -14.51 -9.95 6.92
N SER A 290 -15.24 -10.81 7.63
CA SER A 290 -14.89 -11.27 8.97
C SER A 290 -15.08 -12.78 9.13
N VAL A 291 -14.14 -13.45 9.78
CA VAL A 291 -14.23 -14.87 10.16
C VAL A 291 -13.65 -15.09 11.57
N SER A 292 -14.14 -16.14 12.24
CA SER A 292 -13.65 -16.57 13.55
C SER A 292 -12.95 -17.92 13.46
N PHE A 293 -11.77 -18.03 14.05
CA PHE A 293 -11.07 -19.31 14.26
C PHE A 293 -11.22 -19.71 15.73
N PRO A 294 -12.08 -20.69 16.04
CA PRO A 294 -12.38 -21.05 17.42
C PRO A 294 -11.33 -21.99 18.03
N ASN A 295 -11.31 -22.04 19.37
CA ASN A 295 -10.57 -23.03 20.16
C ASN A 295 -9.05 -23.06 19.92
N LEU A 296 -8.44 -21.91 19.69
CA LEU A 296 -6.99 -21.79 19.56
C LEU A 296 -6.34 -21.84 20.95
N VAL A 297 -5.33 -22.69 21.08
CA VAL A 297 -4.45 -22.74 22.26
C VAL A 297 -3.35 -21.69 22.14
N ALA A 298 -2.50 -21.58 23.17
CA ALA A 298 -1.31 -20.74 23.12
C ALA A 298 -0.35 -21.14 21.99
N GLY A 299 0.28 -20.15 21.38
CA GLY A 299 1.22 -20.33 20.28
C GLY A 299 1.31 -19.13 19.35
N ASP A 300 2.24 -19.22 18.40
CA ASP A 300 2.41 -18.26 17.32
C ASP A 300 1.68 -18.71 16.08
N TYR A 301 0.86 -17.81 15.53
CA TYR A 301 0.01 -18.02 14.38
C TYR A 301 0.33 -17.00 13.29
N THR A 302 0.26 -17.43 12.04
CA THR A 302 0.30 -16.55 10.88
C THR A 302 -1.05 -16.60 10.18
N VAL A 303 -1.73 -15.46 10.11
CA VAL A 303 -2.98 -15.29 9.36
C VAL A 303 -2.63 -14.71 7.99
N THR A 304 -3.04 -15.39 6.93
CA THR A 304 -2.97 -14.88 5.55
C THR A 304 -4.37 -14.72 5.00
N VAL A 305 -4.71 -13.54 4.47
CA VAL A 305 -5.97 -13.29 3.80
C VAL A 305 -5.72 -12.94 2.35
N GLU A 306 -6.35 -13.68 1.43
CA GLU A 306 -6.23 -13.49 -0.01
C GLU A 306 -7.56 -13.01 -0.61
N GLY A 307 -7.55 -11.88 -1.30
CA GLY A 307 -8.71 -11.33 -2.01
C GLY A 307 -8.87 -11.92 -3.42
N ASN A 308 -10.11 -12.16 -3.84
CA ASN A 308 -10.42 -12.84 -5.12
C ASN A 308 -10.26 -12.00 -6.40
N ASN A 309 -10.18 -10.67 -6.32
CA ASN A 309 -10.14 -9.81 -7.52
C ASN A 309 -8.75 -9.84 -8.19
N LEU A 310 -7.68 -10.07 -7.42
CA LEU A 310 -6.28 -10.05 -7.90
C LEU A 310 -5.35 -11.03 -7.17
N GLY A 311 -5.85 -11.81 -6.21
CA GLY A 311 -5.00 -12.67 -5.38
C GLY A 311 -4.09 -11.90 -4.41
N CYS A 312 -4.39 -10.62 -4.13
CA CYS A 312 -3.60 -9.83 -3.19
C CYS A 312 -3.71 -10.39 -1.79
N LYS A 313 -2.58 -10.47 -1.10
CA LYS A 313 -2.46 -11.11 0.21
C LYS A 313 -2.10 -10.11 1.29
N GLY A 314 -2.87 -10.12 2.37
CA GLY A 314 -2.51 -9.51 3.65
C GLY A 314 -2.02 -10.59 4.61
N VAL A 315 -0.95 -10.30 5.35
CA VAL A 315 -0.37 -11.24 6.33
C VAL A 315 -0.27 -10.57 7.70
N LYS A 316 -0.72 -11.27 8.75
CA LYS A 316 -0.64 -10.80 10.14
C LYS A 316 -0.16 -11.93 11.05
N LYS A 317 0.92 -11.67 11.79
CA LYS A 317 1.38 -12.57 12.86
C LYS A 317 0.62 -12.28 14.16
N VAL A 318 0.23 -13.32 14.87
CA VAL A 318 -0.53 -13.27 16.13
C VAL A 318 0.11 -14.23 17.13
N THR A 319 0.45 -13.73 18.31
CA THR A 319 0.96 -14.54 19.42
C THR A 319 -0.11 -14.64 20.50
N ILE A 320 -0.53 -15.87 20.82
CA ILE A 320 -1.48 -16.15 21.89
C ILE A 320 -0.67 -16.71 23.08
N GLY A 321 -0.71 -16.02 24.22
CA GLY A 321 0.00 -16.42 25.45
C GLY A 321 -0.62 -17.64 26.14
N ASP A 322 0.18 -18.31 26.98
CA ASP A 322 -0.15 -19.53 27.73
C ASP A 322 -1.08 -19.32 28.94
N GLY A 323 -1.49 -18.08 29.21
CA GLY A 323 -2.28 -17.73 30.39
C GLY A 323 -1.47 -17.85 31.69
N ALA A 324 -2.11 -17.69 32.85
CA ALA A 324 -1.41 -17.84 34.11
C ALA A 324 -1.02 -19.30 34.34
N LYS A 325 0.25 -19.53 34.69
CA LYS A 325 0.78 -20.86 35.05
C LYS A 325 0.01 -21.46 36.25
N PRO A 326 -0.02 -22.79 36.41
CA PRO A 326 -0.68 -23.43 37.55
C PRO A 326 -0.16 -22.93 38.90
N VAL A 327 -1.03 -22.98 39.93
CA VAL A 327 -0.65 -22.68 41.32
C VAL A 327 0.38 -23.70 41.81
N VAL A 328 1.53 -23.20 42.28
CA VAL A 328 2.57 -23.98 42.94
C VAL A 328 2.64 -23.58 44.41
N LEU A 329 2.54 -24.57 45.29
CA LEU A 329 2.68 -24.38 46.73
C LEU A 329 4.12 -24.67 47.17
N ASN A 330 4.75 -23.70 47.83
CA ASN A 330 5.93 -23.94 48.65
C ASN A 330 5.44 -24.14 50.09
N CYS A 331 5.12 -25.40 50.42
CA CYS A 331 4.56 -25.74 51.71
C CYS A 331 5.62 -25.66 52.81
N ALA A 332 5.19 -25.30 54.01
CA ALA A 332 6.00 -25.48 55.21
C ALA A 332 6.49 -26.93 55.32
N THR A 333 7.59 -27.17 56.02
CA THR A 333 8.03 -28.52 56.38
C THR A 333 7.51 -28.86 57.77
N ASP A 334 7.31 -30.14 58.09
CA ASP A 334 6.99 -30.51 59.47
C ASP A 334 8.16 -30.13 60.40
N VAL A 335 7.83 -29.63 61.59
CA VAL A 335 8.82 -29.17 62.58
C VAL A 335 8.59 -29.91 63.89
N THR A 336 9.68 -30.34 64.52
CA THR A 336 9.68 -30.92 65.86
C THR A 336 10.61 -30.13 66.76
N GLU A 337 10.04 -29.53 67.82
CA GLU A 337 10.75 -28.78 68.83
C GLU A 337 10.91 -29.60 70.11
N ALA A 338 12.08 -29.48 70.74
CA ALA A 338 12.34 -30.11 72.03
C ALA A 338 11.53 -29.45 73.16
N SER A 339 11.22 -30.24 74.19
CA SER A 339 10.76 -29.74 75.50
C SER A 339 11.86 -28.87 76.15
N CYS A 340 11.51 -28.10 77.19
CA CYS A 340 12.39 -27.15 77.92
C CYS A 340 12.53 -25.75 77.30
N GLN A 341 11.63 -25.35 76.39
CA GLN A 341 11.53 -23.97 75.91
C GLN A 341 10.42 -23.21 76.66
N THR A 342 10.51 -21.88 76.69
CA THR A 342 9.38 -21.04 77.16
C THR A 342 8.25 -21.05 76.13
N GLN A 343 7.02 -20.76 76.57
CA GLN A 343 5.88 -20.69 75.63
C GLN A 343 6.09 -19.60 74.57
N ASP A 344 6.73 -18.49 74.92
CA ASP A 344 7.01 -17.39 73.99
C ASP A 344 8.01 -17.78 72.90
N GLN A 345 9.01 -18.60 73.23
CA GLN A 345 9.93 -19.16 72.24
C GLN A 345 9.22 -20.10 71.27
N ILE A 346 8.34 -20.98 71.79
CA ILE A 346 7.50 -21.86 70.96
C ILE A 346 6.57 -21.04 70.05
N ASN A 347 5.90 -20.01 70.59
CA ASN A 347 5.03 -19.11 69.81
C ASN A 347 5.81 -18.39 68.69
N THR A 348 7.02 -17.92 68.99
CA THR A 348 7.89 -17.24 68.02
C THR A 348 8.27 -18.19 66.87
N LYS A 349 8.72 -19.40 67.20
CA LYS A 349 9.08 -20.43 66.21
C LYS A 349 7.88 -20.90 65.39
N PHE A 350 6.72 -21.05 66.03
CA PHE A 350 5.47 -21.40 65.35
C PHE A 350 5.04 -20.32 64.35
N ASN A 351 5.11 -19.04 64.72
CA ASN A 351 4.80 -17.93 63.81
C ASN A 351 5.79 -17.85 62.64
N ALA A 352 7.09 -18.07 62.89
CA ALA A 352 8.10 -18.16 61.85
C ALA A 352 7.82 -19.33 60.90
N TRP A 353 7.43 -20.49 61.43
CA TRP A 353 7.04 -21.66 60.66
C TRP A 353 5.81 -21.39 59.77
N LEU A 354 4.76 -20.75 60.29
CA LEU A 354 3.59 -20.35 59.49
C LEU A 354 3.97 -19.42 58.32
N ALA A 355 4.98 -18.57 58.51
CA ALA A 355 5.47 -17.66 57.49
C ALA A 355 6.34 -18.33 56.40
N THR A 356 6.73 -19.59 56.57
CA THR A 356 7.47 -20.34 55.54
C THR A 356 6.61 -20.77 54.36
N PHE A 357 5.28 -20.79 54.52
CA PHE A 357 4.37 -21.07 53.44
C PHE A 357 4.34 -19.93 52.41
N SER A 358 4.52 -20.26 51.14
CA SER A 358 4.35 -19.32 50.03
C SER A 358 3.74 -19.98 48.79
N THR A 359 3.25 -19.15 47.87
CA THR A 359 2.62 -19.60 46.62
C THR A 359 3.20 -18.86 45.43
N SER A 360 3.23 -19.50 44.27
CA SER A 360 3.57 -18.85 42.99
C SER A 360 2.66 -19.36 41.88
N GLY A 361 2.49 -18.56 40.82
CA GLY A 361 1.55 -18.89 39.74
C GLY A 361 0.09 -18.65 40.15
N GLY A 362 -0.83 -19.15 39.32
CA GLY A 362 -2.27 -18.93 39.41
C GLY A 362 -2.71 -17.55 38.93
N THR A 363 -4.00 -17.43 38.60
CA THR A 363 -4.66 -16.15 38.35
C THR A 363 -5.35 -15.69 39.63
N ASN A 364 -4.89 -14.57 40.22
CA ASN A 364 -5.43 -14.02 41.47
C ASN A 364 -5.61 -15.07 42.59
N PRO A 365 -4.56 -15.80 42.99
CA PRO A 365 -4.69 -16.89 43.96
C PRO A 365 -5.14 -16.39 45.34
N VAL A 366 -6.09 -17.09 45.93
CA VAL A 366 -6.60 -16.85 47.29
C VAL A 366 -6.14 -17.96 48.21
N VAL A 367 -5.44 -17.59 49.29
CA VAL A 367 -4.93 -18.52 50.30
C VAL A 367 -5.86 -18.54 51.52
N THR A 368 -6.27 -19.73 51.95
CA THR A 368 -7.00 -19.95 53.20
C THR A 368 -6.26 -20.97 54.08
N ARG A 369 -6.52 -20.95 55.39
CA ARG A 369 -5.92 -21.87 56.37
C ARG A 369 -6.99 -22.55 57.23
N ASN A 370 -6.74 -23.79 57.61
CA ASN A 370 -7.53 -24.53 58.58
C ASN A 370 -6.62 -25.15 59.67
N PRO A 371 -6.82 -24.80 60.95
CA PRO A 371 -7.74 -23.78 61.46
C PRO A 371 -7.33 -22.37 60.99
N LEU A 372 -8.30 -21.44 60.91
CA LEU A 372 -8.07 -20.06 60.44
C LEU A 372 -7.07 -19.30 61.32
N THR A 373 -7.16 -19.54 62.63
CA THR A 373 -6.28 -18.99 63.66
C THR A 373 -5.59 -20.14 64.40
N PRO A 374 -4.60 -20.79 63.79
CA PRO A 374 -3.89 -21.88 64.44
C PRO A 374 -3.10 -21.35 65.64
N LEU A 375 -3.16 -22.08 66.75
CA LEU A 375 -2.44 -21.76 67.98
C LEU A 375 -1.23 -22.68 68.11
N ALA A 376 -0.12 -22.17 68.62
CA ALA A 376 1.05 -23.00 68.87
C ALA A 376 0.75 -24.10 69.92
N PRO A 377 1.37 -25.28 69.83
CA PRO A 377 1.27 -26.29 70.87
C PRO A 377 1.78 -25.79 72.23
N SER A 378 1.37 -26.46 73.30
CA SER A 378 1.90 -26.21 74.63
C SER A 378 3.39 -26.52 74.69
N LYS A 379 4.16 -25.70 75.41
CA LYS A 379 5.58 -25.95 75.72
C LYS A 379 5.83 -27.29 76.44
N CYS A 380 4.79 -27.87 77.05
CA CYS A 380 4.85 -29.16 77.73
C CYS A 380 4.60 -30.35 76.80
N GLY A 381 4.34 -30.11 75.52
CA GLY A 381 4.08 -31.14 74.51
C GLY A 381 2.75 -30.96 73.78
N GLY A 382 2.64 -31.62 72.63
CA GLY A 382 1.46 -31.62 71.77
C GLY A 382 1.80 -31.27 70.33
N SER A 383 0.80 -31.20 69.47
CA SER A 383 0.99 -30.82 68.07
C SER A 383 -0.15 -29.97 67.53
N THR A 384 0.16 -29.17 66.52
CA THR A 384 -0.79 -28.37 65.78
C THR A 384 -0.59 -28.65 64.30
N THR A 385 -1.65 -29.14 63.65
CA THR A 385 -1.67 -29.37 62.22
C THR A 385 -2.38 -28.21 61.53
N VAL A 386 -1.77 -27.67 60.48
CA VAL A 386 -2.32 -26.59 59.66
C VAL A 386 -2.41 -27.05 58.22
N THR A 387 -3.59 -26.86 57.63
CA THR A 387 -3.83 -27.08 56.20
C THR A 387 -3.95 -25.74 55.50
N TRP A 388 -3.10 -25.49 54.51
CA TRP A 388 -3.23 -24.37 53.58
C TRP A 388 -3.98 -24.85 52.34
N THR A 389 -4.97 -24.07 51.91
CA THR A 389 -5.71 -24.29 50.67
C THR A 389 -5.58 -23.05 49.80
N VAL A 390 -5.19 -23.23 48.55
CA VAL A 390 -5.04 -22.15 47.58
C VAL A 390 -5.93 -22.43 46.40
N THR A 391 -6.83 -21.50 46.10
CA THR A 391 -7.73 -21.55 44.96
C THR A 391 -7.48 -20.34 44.08
N ASP A 392 -7.34 -20.55 42.77
CA ASP A 392 -7.23 -19.47 41.79
C ASP A 392 -8.54 -19.23 41.03
N ASP A 393 -8.62 -18.14 40.27
CA ASP A 393 -9.79 -17.79 39.43
C ASP A 393 -10.06 -18.82 38.32
N CYS A 394 -9.09 -19.70 38.05
CA CYS A 394 -9.21 -20.81 37.11
C CYS A 394 -9.87 -22.04 37.73
N GLY A 395 -10.20 -21.99 39.03
CA GLY A 395 -10.80 -23.09 39.79
C GLY A 395 -9.80 -24.16 40.19
N ALA A 396 -8.50 -23.99 39.91
CA ALA A 396 -7.46 -24.90 40.37
C ALA A 396 -7.30 -24.74 41.88
N THR A 397 -7.45 -25.83 42.61
CA THR A 397 -7.30 -25.85 44.07
C THR A 397 -6.17 -26.78 44.46
N GLN A 398 -5.19 -26.24 45.17
CA GLN A 398 -4.07 -26.98 45.74
C GLN A 398 -4.13 -26.93 47.26
N THR A 399 -3.80 -28.03 47.92
CA THR A 399 -3.79 -28.11 49.38
C THR A 399 -2.47 -28.69 49.88
N CYS A 400 -2.04 -28.24 51.06
CA CYS A 400 -1.03 -28.96 51.80
C CYS A 400 -1.19 -28.84 53.31
N THR A 401 -0.88 -29.93 53.99
CA THR A 401 -1.06 -30.09 55.43
C THR A 401 0.27 -30.37 56.09
N ARG A 402 0.59 -29.64 57.15
CA ARG A 402 1.84 -29.79 57.90
C ARG A 402 1.61 -29.68 59.39
N THR A 403 2.51 -30.25 60.16
CA THR A 403 2.39 -30.36 61.62
C THR A 403 3.61 -29.76 62.31
N PHE A 404 3.34 -28.92 63.30
CA PHE A 404 4.32 -28.45 64.26
C PHE A 404 4.14 -29.21 65.57
N THR A 405 5.18 -29.88 66.04
CA THR A 405 5.13 -30.76 67.23
C THR A 405 6.11 -30.27 68.28
N VAL A 406 5.66 -30.21 69.53
CA VAL A 406 6.53 -30.07 70.71
C VAL A 406 6.60 -31.43 71.38
N THR A 407 7.80 -31.98 71.53
CA THR A 407 7.97 -33.25 72.24
C THR A 407 7.56 -33.09 73.70
N PRO A 408 6.84 -34.05 74.29
CA PRO A 408 6.47 -33.97 75.70
C PRO A 408 7.71 -34.01 76.59
N ASP A 409 7.64 -33.33 77.73
CA ASP A 409 8.64 -33.49 78.77
C ASP A 409 8.41 -34.82 79.49
N LEU A 410 9.35 -35.75 79.32
CA LEU A 410 9.32 -37.07 79.97
C LEU A 410 10.33 -37.16 81.12
N ILE A 411 11.06 -36.08 81.41
CA ILE A 411 11.99 -36.04 82.52
C ILE A 411 11.18 -35.82 83.80
N ALA A 412 11.11 -36.86 84.64
CA ALA A 412 10.49 -36.73 85.95
C ALA A 412 11.28 -35.69 86.78
N PRO A 413 10.61 -34.78 87.50
CA PRO A 413 11.29 -33.85 88.39
C PRO A 413 12.05 -34.64 89.46
N VAL A 414 13.31 -34.28 89.69
CA VAL A 414 14.13 -34.95 90.70
C VAL A 414 13.82 -34.30 92.05
N ILE A 415 13.01 -34.98 92.87
CA ILE A 415 12.79 -34.56 94.26
C ILE A 415 14.02 -34.98 95.08
N THR A 416 14.92 -34.04 95.34
CA THR A 416 16.04 -34.28 96.26
C THR A 416 15.62 -33.84 97.67
N ALA A 417 15.26 -34.80 98.52
CA ALA A 417 15.07 -34.52 99.94
C ALA A 417 16.45 -34.25 100.59
N THR A 418 16.76 -32.99 100.87
CA THR A 418 18.04 -32.59 101.47
C THR A 418 18.03 -32.66 103.00
N GLY A 419 16.86 -32.77 103.62
CA GLY A 419 16.73 -32.94 105.06
C GLY A 419 16.57 -34.40 105.45
N THR A 420 17.63 -35.03 105.93
CA THR A 420 17.44 -35.99 107.02
C THR A 420 17.20 -35.15 108.27
N PRO A 421 16.06 -35.30 108.99
CA PRO A 421 16.00 -34.81 110.36
C PRO A 421 17.21 -35.40 111.09
N SER A 422 17.87 -34.64 111.96
CA SER A 422 19.10 -35.04 112.66
C SER A 422 18.99 -36.35 113.48
N ASN A 423 17.82 -37.00 113.49
CA ASN A 423 17.55 -38.30 114.09
C ASN A 423 16.63 -39.22 113.26
N GLY A 424 16.52 -39.03 111.94
CA GLY A 424 15.75 -39.91 111.04
C GLY A 424 14.23 -39.94 111.24
N THR A 425 13.68 -39.16 112.18
CA THR A 425 12.23 -39.10 112.47
C THR A 425 11.82 -37.66 112.80
N LEU A 426 10.69 -37.18 112.25
CA LEU A 426 10.16 -35.83 112.49
C LEU A 426 9.58 -35.62 113.91
N GLY A 427 9.43 -36.69 114.69
CA GLY A 427 8.80 -36.65 116.01
C GLY A 427 7.31 -36.28 115.96
N CYS A 428 6.67 -36.19 117.13
CA CYS A 428 5.30 -35.68 117.25
C CYS A 428 5.31 -34.14 117.32
N ASN A 429 4.43 -33.50 116.55
CA ASN A 429 4.27 -32.04 116.45
C ASN A 429 5.51 -31.26 115.93
N PRO A 430 6.06 -31.60 114.74
CA PRO A 430 7.18 -30.88 114.16
C PRO A 430 6.81 -29.42 113.84
N THR A 431 7.77 -28.51 113.99
CA THR A 431 7.59 -27.12 113.59
C THR A 431 7.53 -26.99 112.06
N ALA A 432 6.88 -25.95 111.54
CA ALA A 432 6.81 -25.69 110.10
C ALA A 432 8.20 -25.68 109.43
N ALA A 433 9.22 -25.14 110.12
CA ALA A 433 10.61 -25.14 109.64
C ALA A 433 11.21 -26.55 109.49
N LEU A 434 10.92 -27.46 110.42
CA LEU A 434 11.39 -28.86 110.35
C LEU A 434 10.66 -29.64 109.25
N ILE A 435 9.38 -29.35 109.02
CA ILE A 435 8.61 -29.91 107.91
C ILE A 435 9.18 -29.43 106.57
N THR A 436 9.42 -28.13 106.40
CA THR A 436 9.99 -27.57 105.18
C THR A 436 11.40 -28.08 104.90
N ALA A 437 12.24 -28.24 105.92
CA ALA A 437 13.58 -28.80 105.77
C ALA A 437 13.57 -30.28 105.34
N ALA A 438 12.62 -31.08 105.83
CA ALA A 438 12.54 -32.50 105.52
C ALA A 438 11.92 -32.81 104.14
N LEU A 439 11.02 -31.97 103.66
CA LEU A 439 10.36 -32.16 102.35
C LEU A 439 11.24 -31.72 101.16
N GLY A 440 12.36 -31.04 101.43
CA GLY A 440 13.27 -30.55 100.40
C GLY A 440 12.65 -29.48 99.48
N THR A 441 13.37 -29.14 98.42
CA THR A 441 12.88 -28.27 97.34
C THR A 441 12.87 -29.07 96.05
N ALA A 442 11.77 -29.01 95.29
CA ALA A 442 11.73 -29.55 93.94
C ALA A 442 12.62 -28.69 93.02
N THR A 443 13.46 -29.33 92.21
CA THR A 443 14.25 -28.67 91.14
C THR A 443 14.08 -29.40 89.83
#